data_AF-A0A812BX15-F1
#
_entry.id   AF-A0A812BX15-F1
#
_cell.length_a   1.000
_cell.length_b   1.000
_cell.length_c   1.000
_cell.angle_alpha   90.00
_cell.angle_beta   90.00
_cell.angle_gamma   90.00
#
_symmetry.space_group_name_H-M   'P 1'
#
loop_
_entity.id
_entity.type
_entity.pdbx_description
1 polymer ?
#
loop_
_entity_poly.entity_id
_entity_poly.type
_entity_poly.pdbx_seq_one_letter_code
_entity_poly.pdbx_strand_id
1 'polypeptide(L)'
;MSLTYPHCLIRIAIGIDQSLDGMPPDFQKLVKKLVHKFRALEVHTLSVSDTDADKIPKFADRHRKDIQLVRRRKLAKVRNALLFSALRDEKYVFWLDSDVREVPADILQTLISAHVPVVVPSCLYRKSLSEFDVYDRNSWRETEESRKFLNSKDRNFLMLEGYENKTLRRYLPHLASEGSLVKLDGVGACCLLVDANVHRQGAIFPFYLVNNHIETEGFAQVVKLLGYQSYGMPNVSVIH
;
A
#
# COMPACT_ATOMS: atom_id res chain seq x y z
N MET A 1 17.33 12.91 3.28
CA MET A 1 18.03 11.61 3.27
C MET A 1 17.80 10.93 1.93
N SER A 2 18.69 10.04 1.48
CA SER A 2 18.56 9.27 0.24
C SER A 2 18.62 7.79 0.57
N LEU A 3 17.94 6.94 -0.20
CA LEU A 3 18.03 5.49 -0.06
C LEU A 3 19.49 5.04 -0.26
N THR A 4 19.92 4.05 0.53
CA THR A 4 21.29 3.49 0.48
C THR A 4 21.39 2.28 -0.44
N TYR A 5 20.27 1.68 -0.84
CA TYR A 5 20.26 0.60 -1.82
C TYR A 5 20.87 1.10 -3.14
N PRO A 6 21.71 0.31 -3.85
CA PRO A 6 22.40 0.80 -5.04
C PRO A 6 21.43 1.37 -6.08
N HIS A 7 21.52 2.67 -6.37
CA HIS A 7 20.54 3.36 -7.24
C HIS A 7 20.54 2.83 -8.68
N CYS A 8 21.68 2.29 -9.14
CA CYS A 8 21.80 1.60 -10.44
C CYS A 8 20.99 0.30 -10.55
N LEU A 9 20.43 -0.19 -9.44
CA LEU A 9 19.53 -1.36 -9.40
C LEU A 9 18.06 -0.96 -9.25
N ILE A 10 17.76 0.32 -9.02
CA ILE A 10 16.40 0.81 -8.76
C ILE A 10 15.82 1.38 -10.05
N ARG A 11 14.62 0.94 -10.42
CA ARG A 11 13.76 1.61 -11.40
C ARG A 11 12.59 2.25 -10.66
N ILE A 12 12.32 3.51 -10.97
CA ILE A 12 11.22 4.27 -10.38
C ILE A 12 10.13 4.41 -11.44
N ALA A 13 8.90 4.06 -11.09
CA ALA A 13 7.72 4.34 -11.89
C ALA A 13 6.76 5.22 -11.09
N ILE A 14 6.40 6.38 -11.63
CA ILE A 14 5.48 7.34 -11.00
C ILE A 14 4.19 7.36 -11.81
N GLY A 15 3.07 7.00 -11.18
CA GLY A 15 1.74 7.18 -11.75
C GLY A 15 1.19 8.56 -11.47
N ILE A 16 0.76 9.28 -12.50
CA ILE A 16 0.08 10.59 -12.39
C ILE A 16 -1.27 10.54 -13.12
N ASP A 17 -2.23 11.37 -12.71
CA ASP A 17 -3.59 11.42 -13.27
C ASP A 17 -3.75 12.44 -14.43
N GLN A 18 -2.68 13.18 -14.72
CA GLN A 18 -2.61 14.20 -15.78
C GLN A 18 -1.27 14.10 -16.53
N SER A 19 -1.07 14.85 -17.61
CA SER A 19 0.22 14.84 -18.33
C SER A 19 1.35 15.43 -17.49
N LEU A 20 2.59 15.03 -17.76
CA LEU A 20 3.77 15.56 -17.06
C LEU A 20 3.89 17.08 -17.22
N ASP A 21 3.52 17.63 -18.38
CA ASP A 21 3.51 19.09 -18.63
C ASP A 21 2.46 19.83 -17.78
N GLY A 22 1.39 19.14 -17.36
CA GLY A 22 0.40 19.65 -16.42
C GLY A 22 0.82 19.59 -14.95
N MET A 23 1.93 18.91 -14.63
CA MET A 23 2.43 18.83 -13.25
C MET A 23 3.15 20.11 -12.82
N PRO A 24 3.19 20.43 -11.51
CA PRO A 24 3.89 21.62 -11.01
C PRO A 24 5.36 21.69 -11.49
N PRO A 25 5.89 22.90 -11.80
CA PRO A 25 7.26 23.05 -12.32
C PRO A 25 8.33 22.40 -11.44
N ASP A 26 8.15 22.41 -10.13
CA ASP A 26 9.10 21.79 -9.18
C ASP A 26 9.13 20.27 -9.30
N PHE A 27 7.99 19.64 -9.59
CA PHE A 27 7.93 18.19 -9.87
C PHE A 27 8.68 17.86 -11.17
N GLN A 28 8.45 18.63 -12.24
CA GLN A 28 9.15 18.43 -13.51
C GLN A 28 10.67 18.61 -13.38
N LYS A 29 11.11 19.64 -12.64
CA LYS A 29 12.54 19.85 -12.31
C LYS A 29 13.10 18.69 -11.50
N LEU A 30 12.35 18.17 -10.53
CA LEU A 30 12.76 17.03 -9.72
C LEU A 30 12.96 15.78 -10.57
N VAL A 31 12.01 15.45 -11.46
CA VAL A 31 12.12 14.31 -12.39
C VAL A 31 13.38 14.43 -13.25
N LYS A 32 13.61 15.59 -13.89
CA LYS A 32 14.82 15.86 -14.70
C LYS A 32 16.11 15.71 -13.89
N LYS A 33 16.11 16.08 -12.62
CA LYS A 33 17.27 15.94 -11.73
C LYS A 33 17.53 14.49 -11.32
N LEU A 34 16.49 13.68 -11.18
CA LEU A 34 16.58 12.32 -10.66
C LEU A 34 16.75 11.25 -11.75
N VAL A 35 16.37 11.52 -13.00
CA VAL A 35 16.42 10.54 -14.10
C VAL A 35 17.81 9.91 -14.30
N HIS A 36 18.88 10.66 -14.03
CA HIS A 36 20.26 10.18 -14.17
C HIS A 36 20.83 9.50 -12.92
N LYS A 37 20.08 9.46 -11.80
CA LYS A 37 20.56 8.86 -10.54
C LYS A 37 20.22 7.39 -10.41
N PHE A 38 19.15 6.95 -11.06
CA PHE A 38 18.60 5.60 -10.95
C PHE A 38 18.77 4.83 -12.25
N ARG A 39 18.58 3.50 -12.23
CA ARG A 39 18.60 2.66 -13.45
C ARG A 39 17.63 3.17 -14.49
N ALA A 40 16.44 3.56 -14.06
CA ALA A 40 15.44 4.25 -14.87
C ALA A 40 14.49 5.04 -13.96
N LEU A 41 13.90 6.10 -14.51
CA LEU A 41 12.76 6.80 -13.93
C LEU A 41 11.75 7.05 -15.04
N GLU A 42 10.56 6.50 -14.88
CA GLU A 42 9.46 6.58 -15.83
C GLU A 42 8.26 7.25 -15.18
N VAL A 43 7.62 8.18 -15.91
CA VAL A 43 6.37 8.81 -15.48
C VAL A 43 5.26 8.29 -16.39
N HIS A 44 4.25 7.70 -15.78
CA HIS A 44 3.12 7.07 -16.45
C HIS A 44 1.87 7.91 -16.22
N THR A 45 1.29 8.44 -17.29
CA THR A 45 -0.03 9.09 -17.24
C THR A 45 -1.12 8.01 -17.20
N LEU A 46 -1.80 7.88 -16.07
CA LEU A 46 -2.78 6.84 -15.82
C LEU A 46 -4.20 7.41 -15.98
N SER A 47 -4.81 7.19 -17.14
CA SER A 47 -6.22 7.50 -17.34
C SER A 47 -7.07 6.34 -16.82
N VAL A 48 -7.47 6.42 -15.55
CA VAL A 48 -8.33 5.43 -14.91
C VAL A 48 -9.69 6.07 -14.67
N SER A 49 -10.64 5.75 -15.54
CA SER A 49 -12.04 6.15 -15.37
C SER A 49 -12.74 5.28 -14.32
N ASP A 50 -13.53 5.92 -13.47
CA ASP A 50 -14.47 5.24 -12.62
C ASP A 50 -15.70 6.12 -12.49
N THR A 51 -16.74 5.79 -13.27
CA THR A 51 -17.95 6.60 -13.43
C THR A 51 -18.66 6.89 -12.11
N ASP A 52 -18.48 6.06 -11.08
CA ASP A 52 -19.04 6.29 -9.76
C ASP A 52 -18.14 7.22 -8.94
N ALA A 53 -16.81 7.05 -9.03
CA ALA A 53 -15.85 7.89 -8.32
C ALA A 53 -15.81 9.31 -8.85
N ASP A 54 -15.93 9.46 -10.16
CA ASP A 54 -15.87 10.75 -10.84
C ASP A 54 -17.11 11.62 -10.54
N LYS A 55 -18.17 11.02 -9.96
CA LYS A 55 -19.38 11.72 -9.48
C LYS A 55 -19.30 12.15 -8.01
N ILE A 56 -18.29 11.74 -7.25
CA ILE A 56 -18.17 12.09 -5.82
C ILE A 56 -17.61 13.51 -5.68
N PRO A 57 -18.31 14.46 -5.03
CA PRO A 57 -17.79 15.80 -4.77
C PRO A 57 -16.51 15.77 -3.92
N LYS A 58 -15.53 16.64 -4.20
CA LYS A 58 -14.26 16.72 -3.45
C LYS A 58 -14.42 16.98 -1.93
N PHE A 59 -15.56 17.54 -1.53
CA PHE A 59 -15.93 17.87 -0.14
C PHE A 59 -16.88 16.85 0.51
N ALA A 60 -17.24 15.76 -0.17
CA ALA A 60 -18.10 14.75 0.41
C ALA A 60 -17.42 14.07 1.61
N ASP A 61 -18.21 13.73 2.63
CA ASP A 61 -17.72 13.05 3.83
C ASP A 61 -17.04 11.74 3.45
N ARG A 62 -15.70 11.74 3.55
CA ARG A 62 -14.84 10.64 3.15
C ARG A 62 -15.02 9.41 4.03
N HIS A 63 -15.83 9.48 5.09
CA HIS A 63 -16.12 8.37 5.99
C HIS A 63 -17.39 7.60 5.64
N ARG A 64 -18.19 8.00 4.64
CA ARG A 64 -19.35 7.18 4.23
C ARG A 64 -18.91 5.92 3.48
N LYS A 65 -19.58 4.79 3.78
CA LYS A 65 -19.30 3.44 3.22
C LYS A 65 -19.29 3.41 1.69
N ASP A 66 -20.29 4.04 1.08
CA ASP A 66 -20.46 4.16 -0.37
C ASP A 66 -19.28 4.89 -1.02
N ILE A 67 -18.85 6.01 -0.44
CA ILE A 67 -17.75 6.83 -0.94
C ILE A 67 -16.42 6.09 -0.87
N GLN A 68 -16.18 5.34 0.20
CA GLN A 68 -14.92 4.66 0.39
C GLN A 68 -14.76 3.39 -0.44
N LEU A 69 -15.83 2.65 -0.68
CA LEU A 69 -15.81 1.54 -1.64
C LEU A 69 -15.35 2.05 -3.01
N VAL A 70 -15.97 3.13 -3.46
CA VAL A 70 -15.68 3.76 -4.75
C VAL A 70 -14.25 4.32 -4.79
N ARG A 71 -13.79 4.97 -3.71
CA ARG A 71 -12.41 5.47 -3.61
C ARG A 71 -11.38 4.34 -3.65
N ARG A 72 -11.57 3.26 -2.88
CA ARG A 72 -10.67 2.09 -2.86
C ARG A 72 -10.66 1.37 -4.20
N ARG A 73 -11.82 1.26 -4.86
CA ARG A 73 -11.93 0.72 -6.22
C ARG A 73 -11.09 1.52 -7.21
N LYS A 74 -11.22 2.86 -7.23
CA LYS A 74 -10.41 3.72 -8.11
C LYS A 74 -8.92 3.58 -7.80
N LEU A 75 -8.53 3.60 -6.53
CA LEU A 75 -7.13 3.45 -6.12
C LEU A 75 -6.55 2.08 -6.54
N ALA A 76 -7.31 1.00 -6.36
CA ALA A 76 -6.92 -0.34 -6.81
C ALA A 76 -6.66 -0.38 -8.32
N LYS A 77 -7.55 0.22 -9.12
CA LYS A 77 -7.37 0.33 -10.58
C LYS A 77 -6.12 1.14 -10.94
N VAL A 78 -5.84 2.25 -10.27
CA VAL A 78 -4.62 3.06 -10.49
C VAL A 78 -3.36 2.25 -10.17
N ARG A 79 -3.31 1.59 -9.01
CA ARG A 79 -2.17 0.74 -8.63
C ARG A 79 -1.94 -0.37 -9.65
N ASN A 80 -3.00 -1.06 -10.08
CA ASN A 80 -2.89 -2.11 -11.11
C ASN A 80 -2.43 -1.55 -12.46
N ALA A 81 -2.95 -0.41 -12.89
CA ALA A 81 -2.51 0.23 -14.13
C ALA A 81 -1.02 0.59 -14.08
N LEU A 82 -0.54 1.12 -12.96
CA LEU A 82 0.89 1.39 -12.76
C LEU A 82 1.71 0.10 -12.78
N LEU A 83 1.27 -0.94 -12.05
CA LEU A 83 1.94 -2.24 -11.99
C LEU A 83 2.11 -2.83 -13.40
N PHE A 84 1.04 -2.90 -14.18
CA PHE A 84 1.07 -3.49 -15.52
C PHE A 84 1.90 -2.65 -16.51
N SER A 85 1.87 -1.33 -16.37
CA SER A 85 2.67 -0.44 -17.21
C SER A 85 4.16 -0.48 -16.88
N ALA A 86 4.53 -0.71 -15.60
CA ALA A 86 5.91 -0.54 -15.13
C ALA A 86 6.69 -1.84 -14.89
N LEU A 87 6.07 -2.90 -14.39
CA LEU A 87 6.77 -4.13 -14.02
C LEU A 87 7.39 -4.81 -15.25
N ARG A 88 8.66 -5.21 -15.14
CA ARG A 88 9.43 -5.94 -16.15
C ARG A 88 10.12 -7.15 -15.48
N ASP A 89 11.45 -7.11 -15.40
CA ASP A 89 12.36 -8.16 -14.91
C ASP A 89 12.77 -7.95 -13.44
N GLU A 90 12.20 -6.98 -12.74
CA GLU A 90 12.56 -6.68 -11.34
C GLU A 90 12.32 -7.87 -10.42
N LYS A 91 13.18 -8.03 -9.40
CA LYS A 91 13.02 -9.07 -8.38
C LYS A 91 11.98 -8.70 -7.32
N TYR A 92 11.85 -7.40 -7.03
CA TYR A 92 10.91 -6.88 -6.04
C TYR A 92 10.16 -5.69 -6.60
N VAL A 93 8.91 -5.52 -6.16
CA VAL A 93 8.13 -4.31 -6.33
C VAL A 93 8.02 -3.62 -4.97
N PHE A 94 8.51 -2.38 -4.90
CA PHE A 94 8.43 -1.54 -3.72
C PHE A 94 7.37 -0.45 -3.94
N TRP A 95 6.23 -0.60 -3.29
CA TRP A 95 5.15 0.37 -3.27
C TRP A 95 5.43 1.41 -2.19
N LEU A 96 5.34 2.69 -2.56
CA LEU A 96 5.47 3.83 -1.65
C LEU A 96 4.43 4.87 -2.03
N ASP A 97 3.59 5.25 -1.06
CA ASP A 97 2.63 6.33 -1.29
C ASP A 97 3.35 7.69 -1.35
N SER A 98 2.85 8.60 -2.19
CA SER A 98 3.54 9.87 -2.51
C SER A 98 3.58 10.87 -1.36
N ASP A 99 2.80 10.64 -0.32
CA ASP A 99 2.64 11.51 0.85
C ASP A 99 3.41 11.01 2.08
N VAL A 100 4.16 9.89 1.98
CA VAL A 100 5.12 9.48 3.01
C VAL A 100 6.26 10.49 3.11
N ARG A 101 6.54 10.96 4.33
CA ARG A 101 7.46 12.06 4.63
C ARG A 101 8.84 11.60 5.06
N GLU A 102 8.89 10.57 5.90
CA GLU A 102 10.15 10.04 6.41
C GLU A 102 10.23 8.53 6.14
N VAL A 103 11.32 8.13 5.50
CA VAL A 103 11.63 6.74 5.18
C VAL A 103 13.07 6.45 5.59
N PRO A 104 13.35 5.39 6.38
CA PRO A 104 14.71 4.99 6.70
C PRO A 104 15.54 4.79 5.44
N ALA A 105 16.80 5.25 5.46
CA ALA A 105 17.66 5.21 4.29
C ALA A 105 17.97 3.78 3.82
N ASP A 106 17.92 2.80 4.71
CA ASP A 106 18.16 1.38 4.47
C ASP A 106 16.87 0.55 4.32
N ILE A 107 15.70 1.19 4.16
CA ILE A 107 14.40 0.50 4.16
C ILE A 107 14.33 -0.67 3.17
N LEU A 108 14.91 -0.53 1.98
CA LEU A 108 14.88 -1.58 0.96
C LEU A 108 15.70 -2.80 1.43
N GLN A 109 16.91 -2.59 1.95
CA GLN A 109 17.73 -3.66 2.51
C GLN A 109 17.02 -4.33 3.69
N THR A 110 16.44 -3.53 4.58
CA THR A 110 15.73 -4.02 5.76
C THR A 110 14.55 -4.90 5.38
N LEU A 111 13.69 -4.45 4.45
CA LEU A 111 12.54 -5.24 4.00
C LEU A 111 12.97 -6.48 3.18
N ILE A 112 13.96 -6.36 2.30
CA ILE A 112 14.50 -7.50 1.52
C ILE A 112 15.09 -8.57 2.46
N SER A 113 15.72 -8.16 3.57
CA SER A 113 16.34 -9.08 4.53
C SER A 113 15.34 -9.97 5.28
N ALA A 114 14.04 -9.66 5.20
CA ALA A 114 13.00 -10.51 5.77
C ALA A 114 12.83 -11.84 5.00
N HIS A 115 13.28 -11.93 3.74
CA HIS A 115 13.18 -13.14 2.91
C HIS A 115 11.76 -13.74 2.83
N VAL A 116 10.74 -12.88 2.77
CA VAL A 116 9.32 -13.24 2.69
C VAL A 116 8.68 -12.65 1.42
N PRO A 117 7.61 -13.27 0.91
CA PRO A 117 6.99 -12.85 -0.36
C PRO A 117 6.36 -11.44 -0.30
N VAL A 118 5.85 -11.04 0.86
CA VAL A 118 5.17 -9.74 1.05
C VAL A 118 5.50 -9.24 2.46
N VAL A 119 6.02 -8.02 2.57
CA VAL A 119 6.38 -7.40 3.86
C VAL A 119 6.13 -5.90 3.90
N VAL A 120 5.62 -5.42 5.04
CA VAL A 120 5.36 -4.00 5.29
C VAL A 120 6.03 -3.54 6.59
N PRO A 121 6.61 -2.34 6.65
CA PRO A 121 6.93 -1.70 7.93
C PRO A 121 5.68 -1.07 8.55
N SER A 122 5.76 -0.68 9.82
CA SER A 122 4.78 0.21 10.45
C SER A 122 4.75 1.56 9.74
N CYS A 123 3.56 2.11 9.46
CA CYS A 123 3.39 3.47 8.95
C CYS A 123 2.67 4.31 10.02
N LEU A 124 3.40 5.29 10.57
CA LEU A 124 3.03 6.05 11.75
C LEU A 124 2.78 7.53 11.41
N TYR A 125 2.01 8.19 12.26
CA TYR A 125 1.82 9.64 12.24
C TYR A 125 2.51 10.26 13.45
N ARG A 126 3.35 11.28 13.23
CA ARG A 126 4.07 11.98 14.29
C ARG A 126 3.18 13.09 14.87
N LYS A 127 2.66 12.89 16.10
CA LYS A 127 1.89 13.91 16.84
C LYS A 127 2.79 14.98 17.44
N SER A 128 3.95 14.56 17.96
CA SER A 128 4.98 15.43 18.54
C SER A 128 6.36 14.82 18.35
N LEU A 129 7.43 15.46 18.85
CA LEU A 129 8.80 14.96 18.67
C LEU A 129 9.01 13.52 19.17
N SER A 130 8.28 13.11 20.22
CA SER A 130 8.39 11.80 20.86
C SER A 130 7.10 10.97 20.85
N GLU A 131 6.00 11.50 20.30
CA GLU A 131 4.70 10.81 20.28
C GLU A 131 4.28 10.45 18.85
N PHE A 132 3.99 9.16 18.66
CA PHE A 132 3.54 8.60 17.39
C PHE A 132 2.20 7.88 17.57
N ASP A 133 1.37 7.92 16.53
CA ASP A 133 0.12 7.18 16.44
C ASP A 133 0.11 6.28 15.19
N VAL A 134 -0.77 5.29 15.17
CA VAL A 134 -0.95 4.40 14.02
C VAL A 134 -1.65 5.17 12.91
N TYR A 135 -0.90 5.49 11.85
CA TYR A 135 -1.45 6.10 10.65
C TYR A 135 -2.12 5.03 9.78
N ASP A 136 -1.35 4.03 9.35
CA ASP A 136 -1.87 2.96 8.50
C ASP A 136 -2.55 1.88 9.34
N ARG A 137 -3.88 1.85 9.27
CA ARG A 137 -4.72 0.82 9.89
C ARG A 137 -5.12 -0.30 8.92
N ASN A 138 -4.53 -0.36 7.72
CA ASN A 138 -4.77 -1.42 6.74
C ASN A 138 -3.78 -2.59 6.90
N SER A 139 -2.73 -2.40 7.70
CA SER A 139 -1.75 -3.44 8.04
C SER A 139 -2.11 -4.07 9.38
N TRP A 140 -2.69 -5.27 9.37
CA TRP A 140 -3.30 -5.88 10.55
C TRP A 140 -3.30 -7.40 10.55
N ARG A 141 -3.49 -7.96 11.74
CA ARG A 141 -3.79 -9.38 11.98
C ARG A 141 -5.19 -9.51 12.58
N GLU A 142 -5.95 -10.49 12.14
CA GLU A 142 -7.24 -10.76 12.75
C GLU A 142 -7.07 -11.29 14.18
N THR A 143 -8.08 -10.99 14.98
CA THR A 143 -8.40 -11.55 16.29
C THR A 143 -9.54 -12.58 16.19
N GLU A 144 -9.87 -13.27 17.28
CA GLU A 144 -11.00 -14.19 17.27
C GLU A 144 -12.33 -13.44 17.07
N GLU A 145 -12.47 -12.27 17.69
CA GLU A 145 -13.66 -11.42 17.64
C GLU A 145 -13.88 -10.84 16.24
N SER A 146 -12.81 -10.35 15.61
CA SER A 146 -12.86 -9.83 14.23
C SER A 146 -13.20 -10.92 13.21
N ARG A 147 -12.70 -12.15 13.38
CA ARG A 147 -13.11 -13.30 12.55
C ARG A 147 -14.57 -13.68 12.77
N LYS A 148 -15.03 -13.75 14.02
CA LYS A 148 -16.46 -14.01 14.33
C LYS A 148 -17.36 -12.96 13.71
N PHE A 149 -16.98 -11.69 13.83
CA PHE A 149 -17.67 -10.59 13.22
C PHE A 149 -17.71 -10.72 11.69
N LEU A 150 -16.57 -10.95 11.03
CA LEU A 150 -16.50 -11.13 9.58
C LEU A 150 -17.38 -12.30 9.10
N ASN A 151 -17.33 -13.44 9.80
CA ASN A 151 -18.13 -14.62 9.49
C ASN A 151 -19.64 -14.40 9.65
N SER A 152 -20.06 -13.40 10.44
CA SER A 152 -21.47 -13.01 10.58
C SER A 152 -21.99 -12.14 9.42
N LYS A 153 -21.12 -11.74 8.48
CA LYS A 153 -21.47 -10.82 7.40
C LYS A 153 -21.69 -11.53 6.08
N ASP A 154 -22.54 -10.93 5.26
CA ASP A 154 -22.73 -11.36 3.88
C ASP A 154 -21.47 -11.18 3.05
N ARG A 155 -21.34 -11.95 1.96
CA ARG A 155 -20.19 -11.88 1.05
C ARG A 155 -19.95 -10.50 0.43
N ASN A 156 -21.01 -9.68 0.31
CA ASN A 156 -20.95 -8.33 -0.26
C ASN A 156 -20.66 -7.24 0.79
N PHE A 157 -20.51 -7.60 2.05
CA PHE A 157 -20.15 -6.66 3.10
C PHE A 157 -18.71 -6.17 2.89
N LEU A 158 -18.50 -4.85 2.89
CA LEU A 158 -17.16 -4.26 2.83
C LEU A 158 -16.58 -4.16 4.24
N MET A 159 -15.54 -4.95 4.50
CA MET A 159 -14.79 -4.92 5.75
C MET A 159 -13.64 -3.91 5.65
N LEU A 160 -13.74 -2.82 6.40
CA LEU A 160 -12.72 -1.78 6.48
C LEU A 160 -12.71 -1.20 7.91
N GLU A 161 -11.57 -0.63 8.31
CA GLU A 161 -11.47 0.07 9.60
C GLU A 161 -12.16 1.45 9.57
N GLY A 162 -12.77 1.84 10.70
CA GLY A 162 -13.34 3.19 10.90
C GLY A 162 -14.80 3.37 10.46
N TYR A 163 -15.56 2.28 10.28
CA TYR A 163 -17.00 2.33 10.04
C TYR A 163 -17.79 2.04 11.31
N GLU A 164 -19.08 1.76 11.18
CA GLU A 164 -20.01 1.41 12.28
C GLU A 164 -19.50 0.32 13.23
N ASN A 165 -18.47 -0.44 12.86
CA ASN A 165 -17.88 -1.47 13.71
C ASN A 165 -16.41 -1.16 13.92
N LYS A 166 -15.96 -1.14 15.18
CA LYS A 166 -14.53 -1.32 15.48
C LYS A 166 -14.16 -2.69 14.96
N THR A 167 -13.19 -2.78 14.05
CA THR A 167 -12.84 -4.07 13.46
C THR A 167 -12.24 -5.04 14.48
N LEU A 168 -11.85 -4.55 15.67
CA LEU A 168 -11.19 -5.31 16.76
C LEU A 168 -9.92 -6.03 16.29
N ARG A 169 -9.34 -5.57 15.17
CA ARG A 169 -8.09 -6.05 14.61
C ARG A 169 -6.91 -5.52 15.39
N ARG A 170 -5.80 -6.25 15.35
CA ARG A 170 -4.52 -5.76 15.87
C ARG A 170 -3.71 -5.18 14.72
N TYR A 171 -3.50 -3.87 14.75
CA TYR A 171 -2.65 -3.18 13.79
C TYR A 171 -1.18 -3.52 14.00
N LEU A 172 -0.39 -3.46 12.93
CA LEU A 172 1.01 -3.85 12.93
C LEU A 172 1.83 -3.27 14.09
N PRO A 173 1.79 -1.96 14.42
CA PRO A 173 2.57 -1.42 15.54
C PRO A 173 2.26 -2.08 16.89
N HIS A 174 1.02 -2.55 17.09
CA HIS A 174 0.60 -3.24 18.31
C HIS A 174 1.12 -4.69 18.41
N LEU A 175 1.83 -5.18 17.39
CA LEU A 175 2.43 -6.51 17.34
C LEU A 175 3.93 -6.48 17.66
N ALA A 176 4.50 -5.32 18.01
CA ALA A 176 5.94 -5.14 18.27
C ALA A 176 6.53 -6.09 19.31
N SER A 177 5.76 -6.42 20.35
CA SER A 177 6.19 -7.34 21.41
C SER A 177 6.29 -8.80 20.97
N GLU A 178 5.79 -9.15 19.78
CA GLU A 178 5.77 -10.53 19.27
C GLU A 178 6.97 -10.85 18.38
N GLY A 179 7.81 -9.85 18.07
CA GLY A 179 9.05 -10.03 17.31
C GLY A 179 9.26 -8.99 16.22
N SER A 180 10.38 -9.10 15.51
CA SER A 180 10.76 -8.21 14.41
C SER A 180 10.03 -8.49 13.10
N LEU A 181 9.42 -9.67 12.96
CA LEU A 181 8.66 -10.09 11.78
C LEU A 181 7.44 -10.91 12.22
N VAL A 182 6.25 -10.47 11.86
CA VAL A 182 4.97 -11.08 12.28
C VAL A 182 4.09 -11.37 11.07
N LYS A 183 3.26 -12.42 11.15
CA LYS A 183 2.26 -12.72 10.11
C LYS A 183 1.11 -11.71 10.17
N LEU A 184 0.64 -11.29 9.01
CA LEU A 184 -0.50 -10.39 8.84
C LEU A 184 -1.60 -11.04 7.99
N ASP A 185 -2.85 -10.66 8.25
CA ASP A 185 -4.01 -11.05 7.44
C ASP A 185 -4.40 -9.94 6.45
N GLY A 186 -4.00 -8.69 6.71
CA GLY A 186 -4.17 -7.53 5.83
C GLY A 186 -2.89 -6.69 5.75
N VAL A 187 -2.64 -6.05 4.61
CA VAL A 187 -1.53 -5.12 4.40
C VAL A 187 -2.03 -3.81 3.82
N GLY A 188 -1.41 -2.70 4.20
CA GLY A 188 -1.51 -1.43 3.49
C GLY A 188 -0.42 -1.27 2.43
N ALA A 189 -0.44 -0.14 1.72
CA ALA A 189 0.58 0.20 0.71
C ALA A 189 1.25 1.56 0.94
N CYS A 190 1.16 2.13 2.16
CA CYS A 190 1.95 3.31 2.56
C CYS A 190 3.44 3.05 2.24
N CYS A 191 3.94 1.89 2.65
CA CYS A 191 5.22 1.33 2.27
C CYS A 191 5.06 -0.20 2.24
N LEU A 192 5.32 -0.84 1.11
CA LEU A 192 5.07 -2.28 0.93
C LEU A 192 6.08 -2.87 -0.05
N LEU A 193 6.80 -3.91 0.38
CA LEU A 193 7.68 -4.68 -0.50
C LEU A 193 7.03 -6.02 -0.86
N VAL A 194 7.02 -6.33 -2.16
CA VAL A 194 6.46 -7.56 -2.71
C VAL A 194 7.52 -8.23 -3.57
N ASP A 195 7.74 -9.53 -3.40
CA ASP A 195 8.47 -10.34 -4.39
C ASP A 195 7.71 -10.26 -5.72
N ALA A 196 8.36 -9.81 -6.77
CA ALA A 196 7.71 -9.54 -8.05
C ALA A 196 7.04 -10.80 -8.65
N ASN A 197 7.49 -12.01 -8.28
CA ASN A 197 6.84 -13.25 -8.70
C ASN A 197 5.43 -13.41 -8.14
N VAL A 198 5.14 -12.84 -6.97
CA VAL A 198 3.78 -12.84 -6.41
C VAL A 198 2.83 -12.06 -7.33
N HIS A 199 3.27 -10.90 -7.83
CA HIS A 199 2.52 -10.16 -8.84
C HIS A 199 2.44 -10.90 -10.18
N ARG A 200 3.54 -11.51 -10.65
CA ARG A 200 3.54 -12.30 -11.90
C ARG A 200 2.62 -13.53 -11.84
N GLN A 201 2.37 -14.06 -10.66
CA GLN A 201 1.41 -15.16 -10.43
C GLN A 201 -0.05 -14.68 -10.29
N GLY A 202 -0.31 -13.38 -10.48
CA GLY A 202 -1.66 -12.84 -10.52
C GLY A 202 -2.11 -12.11 -9.25
N ALA A 203 -1.24 -11.93 -8.25
CA ALA A 203 -1.59 -11.07 -7.12
C ALA A 203 -1.68 -9.62 -7.59
N ILE A 204 -2.88 -9.05 -7.55
CA ILE A 204 -3.18 -7.66 -7.91
C ILE A 204 -3.92 -6.99 -6.75
N PHE A 205 -4.11 -5.67 -6.82
CA PHE A 205 -5.02 -4.97 -5.92
C PHE A 205 -6.44 -5.13 -6.47
N PRO A 206 -7.30 -6.01 -5.91
CA PRO A 206 -8.62 -6.21 -6.47
C PRO A 206 -9.46 -4.92 -6.37
N PHE A 207 -10.09 -4.53 -7.47
CA PHE A 207 -11.06 -3.43 -7.52
C PHE A 207 -12.50 -3.91 -7.20
N TYR A 208 -12.62 -5.16 -6.78
CA TYR A 208 -13.83 -5.84 -6.32
C TYR A 208 -13.55 -6.51 -4.97
N LEU A 209 -14.59 -7.00 -4.30
CA LEU A 209 -14.43 -7.66 -3.00
C LEU A 209 -13.82 -9.07 -3.18
N VAL A 210 -12.75 -9.33 -2.43
CA VAL A 210 -12.16 -10.66 -2.22
C VAL A 210 -12.23 -10.94 -0.73
N ASN A 211 -13.02 -11.95 -0.32
CA ASN A 211 -13.30 -12.24 1.09
C ASN A 211 -13.66 -10.98 1.89
N ASN A 212 -14.59 -10.15 1.40
CA ASN A 212 -15.04 -8.89 2.00
C ASN A 212 -14.04 -7.72 2.00
N HIS A 213 -12.85 -7.90 1.41
CA HIS A 213 -11.80 -6.87 1.35
C HIS A 213 -11.58 -6.38 -0.08
N ILE A 214 -11.04 -5.17 -0.22
CA ILE A 214 -10.74 -4.53 -1.51
C ILE A 214 -9.34 -3.92 -1.47
N GLU A 215 -8.78 -3.60 -2.63
CA GLU A 215 -7.53 -2.85 -2.78
C GLU A 215 -6.36 -3.54 -2.04
N THR A 216 -5.74 -2.93 -1.04
CA THR A 216 -4.55 -3.46 -0.36
C THR A 216 -4.87 -4.61 0.59
N GLU A 217 -5.96 -4.48 1.35
CA GLU A 217 -6.45 -5.57 2.20
C GLU A 217 -6.94 -6.74 1.33
N GLY A 218 -7.58 -6.45 0.18
CA GLY A 218 -7.97 -7.45 -0.81
C GLY A 218 -6.76 -8.13 -1.46
N PHE A 219 -5.67 -7.40 -1.71
CA PHE A 219 -4.41 -7.96 -2.19
C PHE A 219 -3.87 -9.01 -1.20
N ALA A 220 -3.90 -8.73 0.11
CA ALA A 220 -3.51 -9.72 1.12
C ALA A 220 -4.32 -11.02 1.03
N GLN A 221 -5.62 -10.92 0.73
CA GLN A 221 -6.48 -12.10 0.53
C GLN A 221 -6.08 -12.87 -0.73
N VAL A 222 -5.79 -12.18 -1.83
CA VAL A 222 -5.31 -12.82 -3.07
C VAL A 222 -3.96 -13.51 -2.86
N VAL A 223 -3.02 -12.86 -2.17
CA VAL A 223 -1.72 -13.43 -1.78
C VAL A 223 -1.92 -14.75 -1.01
N LYS A 224 -2.85 -14.77 -0.05
CA LYS A 224 -3.21 -15.98 0.70
C LYS A 224 -3.81 -17.08 -0.17
N LEU A 225 -4.69 -16.72 -1.12
CA LEU A 225 -5.28 -17.67 -2.07
C LEU A 225 -4.25 -18.29 -3.01
N LEU A 226 -3.17 -17.58 -3.32
CA LEU A 226 -2.02 -18.08 -4.09
C LEU A 226 -1.06 -18.95 -3.25
N GLY A 227 -1.36 -19.19 -1.97
CA GLY A 227 -0.53 -20.00 -1.08
C GLY A 227 0.63 -19.25 -0.41
N TYR A 228 0.67 -17.93 -0.54
CA TYR A 228 1.66 -17.07 0.13
C TYR A 228 1.13 -16.52 1.46
N GLN A 229 2.03 -15.92 2.24
CA GLN A 229 1.72 -15.28 3.51
C GLN A 229 2.27 -13.85 3.52
N SER A 230 1.44 -12.90 3.95
CA SER A 230 1.86 -11.51 4.19
C SER A 230 2.49 -11.36 5.57
N TYR A 231 3.52 -10.52 5.67
CA TYR A 231 4.22 -10.24 6.91
C TYR A 231 4.33 -8.75 7.18
N GLY A 232 4.62 -8.39 8.42
CA GLY A 232 4.96 -7.03 8.81
C GLY A 232 6.16 -6.98 9.74
N MET A 233 6.89 -5.88 9.70
CA MET A 233 8.00 -5.56 10.59
C MET A 233 7.57 -4.44 11.54
N PRO A 234 7.03 -4.76 12.74
CA PRO A 234 6.38 -3.77 13.59
C PRO A 234 7.36 -2.73 14.15
N ASN A 235 8.64 -3.10 14.28
CA ASN A 235 9.71 -2.25 14.80
C ASN A 235 10.42 -1.41 13.73
N VAL A 236 10.06 -1.57 12.46
CA VAL A 236 10.54 -0.73 11.35
C VAL A 236 9.44 0.26 11.05
N SER A 237 9.74 1.56 11.00
CA SER A 237 8.72 2.60 10.82
C SER A 237 9.03 3.54 9.65
N VAL A 238 7.98 3.91 8.93
CA VAL A 238 7.93 5.09 8.04
C VAL A 238 6.94 6.11 8.63
N ILE A 239 7.15 7.39 8.33
CA ILE A 239 6.30 8.48 8.83
C ILE A 239 5.52 9.11 7.68
N HIS A 240 4.19 9.16 7.84
CA HIS A 240 3.27 9.91 7.00
C HIS A 240 3.15 11.37 7.46
#